data_AF-A0A7X6DRE7-F1
#
_entry.id   AF-A0A7X6DRE7-F1
#
_cell.length_a   1.000
_cell.length_b   1.000
_cell.length_c   1.000
_cell.angle_alpha   90.00
_cell.angle_beta   90.00
_cell.angle_gamma   90.00
#
_symmetry.space_group_name_H-M   'P 1'
#
loop_
_entity.id
_entity.type
_entity.pdbx_description
1 polymer ?
#
loop_
_entity_poly.entity_id
_entity_poly.type
_entity_poly.pdbx_seq_one_letter_code
_entity_poly.pdbx_strand_id
1 'polypeptide(L)'
;MAITFAVGESPENVHDEEALVFEPELRNYFRRLSIQIGIAPPDLTNLDPYGDTRFEGAGLFRLEREVDDLRSILEALYRKGGLAPSLEPPEMIGLETEPEGKPCGRNGVLQFLKALKTLSQKARKEGRPLLAIGD
;
A
#
# COMPACT_ATOMS: atom_id res chain seq x y z
N MET A 1 13.93 0.06 1.72
CA MET A 1 13.33 -1.06 0.97
C MET A 1 11.86 -0.89 0.72
N ALA A 2 11.54 -0.96 -0.57
CA ALA A 2 10.21 -1.15 -1.11
C ALA A 2 9.73 -2.58 -0.89
N ILE A 3 8.42 -2.80 -1.06
CA ILE A 3 7.78 -4.12 -1.05
C ILE A 3 7.00 -4.24 -2.34
N THR A 4 7.15 -5.35 -3.05
CA THR A 4 6.43 -5.58 -4.32
C THR A 4 5.20 -6.45 -4.08
N PHE A 5 4.02 -5.91 -4.37
CA PHE A 5 2.79 -6.68 -4.36
C PHE A 5 2.53 -7.31 -5.72
N ALA A 6 2.30 -8.63 -5.77
CA ALA A 6 1.97 -9.32 -7.01
C ALA A 6 1.09 -10.56 -6.76
N VAL A 7 0.33 -10.97 -7.77
CA VAL A 7 -0.49 -12.19 -7.71
C VAL A 7 0.36 -13.37 -8.20
N GLY A 8 0.49 -14.41 -7.39
CA GLY A 8 1.33 -15.57 -7.73
C GLY A 8 1.44 -16.58 -6.60
N GLU A 9 1.71 -17.84 -6.90
CA GLU A 9 1.78 -18.89 -5.87
C GLU A 9 3.05 -18.82 -5.02
N SER A 10 4.12 -18.26 -5.58
CA SER A 10 5.40 -18.04 -4.93
C SER A 10 6.12 -16.86 -5.59
N PRO A 11 7.16 -16.29 -4.97
CA PRO A 11 7.95 -15.20 -5.54
C PRO A 11 8.54 -15.51 -6.92
N GLU A 12 8.83 -16.78 -7.21
CA GLU A 12 9.37 -17.21 -8.51
C GLU A 12 8.30 -17.34 -9.60
N ASN A 13 7.02 -17.28 -9.24
CA ASN A 13 5.87 -17.52 -10.12
C ASN A 13 4.88 -16.34 -10.14
N VAL A 14 5.35 -15.14 -9.82
CA VAL A 14 4.52 -13.93 -9.87
C VAL A 14 4.34 -13.41 -11.29
N HIS A 15 3.17 -12.83 -11.56
CA HIS A 15 2.94 -12.09 -12.80
C HIS A 15 3.40 -10.64 -12.60
N ASP A 16 4.62 -10.34 -13.01
CA ASP A 16 5.25 -9.03 -12.85
C ASP A 16 4.56 -7.88 -13.60
N GLU A 17 3.79 -8.21 -14.65
CA GLU A 17 3.11 -7.22 -15.50
C GLU A 17 2.10 -6.34 -14.74
N GLU A 18 1.64 -6.78 -13.58
CA GLU A 18 0.71 -6.04 -12.71
C GLU A 18 1.23 -5.84 -11.28
N ALA A 19 2.55 -5.97 -11.10
CA ALA A 19 3.17 -5.75 -9.80
C ALA A 19 2.97 -4.29 -9.34
N LEU A 20 2.69 -4.13 -8.04
CA LEU A 20 2.52 -2.83 -7.40
C LEU A 20 3.61 -2.63 -6.36
N VAL A 21 4.46 -1.64 -6.56
CA VAL A 21 5.52 -1.30 -5.63
C VAL A 21 4.99 -0.43 -4.50
N PHE A 22 5.23 -0.86 -3.27
CA PHE A 22 4.91 -0.14 -2.06
C PHE A 22 6.17 0.46 -1.46
N GLU A 23 6.36 1.74 -1.80
CA GLU A 23 7.54 2.51 -1.44
C GLU A 23 7.63 2.78 0.08
N PRO A 24 8.85 2.80 0.65
CA PRO A 24 9.05 3.03 2.08
C PRO A 24 8.47 4.37 2.56
N GLU A 25 8.46 5.40 1.73
CA GLU A 25 7.89 6.70 2.04
C GLU A 25 6.37 6.61 2.22
N LEU A 26 5.67 5.82 1.40
CA LEU A 26 4.24 5.57 1.55
C LEU A 26 3.95 4.75 2.82
N ARG A 27 4.76 3.74 3.11
CA ARG A 27 4.64 2.93 4.34
C ARG A 27 4.79 3.79 5.59
N ASN A 28 5.82 4.63 5.62
CA ASN A 28 6.07 5.57 6.71
C ASN A 28 4.94 6.60 6.82
N TYR A 29 4.41 7.06 5.69
CA TYR A 29 3.27 7.96 5.67
C TYR A 29 2.03 7.35 6.33
N PHE A 30 1.60 6.16 5.93
CA PHE A 30 0.43 5.50 6.52
C PHE A 30 0.60 5.21 8.00
N ARG A 31 1.81 4.80 8.42
CA ARG A 31 2.13 4.59 9.84
C ARG A 31 2.02 5.90 10.64
N ARG A 32 2.62 6.98 10.14
CA ARG A 32 2.57 8.31 10.78
C ARG A 32 1.15 8.85 10.88
N LEU A 33 0.41 8.75 9.77
CA LEU A 33 -1.00 9.15 9.69
C LEU A 33 -1.81 8.46 10.77
N SER A 34 -1.69 7.13 10.87
CA SER A 34 -2.46 6.30 11.80
C SER A 34 -2.23 6.71 13.25
N ILE A 35 -0.98 6.94 13.62
CA ILE A 35 -0.58 7.43 14.95
C ILE A 35 -1.20 8.82 15.22
N GLN A 36 -1.09 9.74 14.26
CA GLN A 36 -1.53 11.13 14.45
C GLN A 36 -3.06 11.28 14.56
N ILE A 37 -3.82 10.43 13.89
CA ILE A 37 -5.29 10.45 13.95
C ILE A 37 -5.86 9.47 15.00
N GLY A 38 -5.00 8.78 15.76
CA GLY A 38 -5.40 7.93 16.88
C GLY A 38 -6.07 6.62 16.47
N ILE A 39 -5.71 6.06 15.31
CA ILE A 39 -6.19 4.74 14.87
C ILE A 39 -5.07 3.70 14.96
N ALA A 40 -5.46 2.43 15.04
CA ALA A 40 -4.50 1.33 14.95
C ALA A 40 -3.76 1.38 13.59
N PRO A 41 -2.43 1.19 13.57
CA PRO A 41 -1.70 1.06 12.31
C PRO A 41 -2.24 -0.12 11.50
N PRO A 42 -2.45 0.03 10.18
CA PRO A 42 -2.87 -1.06 9.31
C PRO A 42 -1.81 -2.15 9.28
N ASP A 43 -2.24 -3.42 9.17
CA ASP A 43 -1.33 -4.57 9.05
C ASP A 43 -0.35 -4.36 7.87
N LEU A 44 -0.80 -3.72 6.78
CA LEU A 44 0.05 -3.40 5.62
C LEU A 44 1.30 -2.56 5.99
N THR A 45 1.24 -1.75 7.06
CA THR A 45 2.37 -0.91 7.49
C THR A 45 3.42 -1.65 8.32
N ASN A 46 3.11 -2.86 8.76
CA ASN A 46 3.98 -3.73 9.56
C ASN A 46 4.63 -4.85 8.74
N LEU A 47 4.43 -4.85 7.41
CA LEU A 47 5.08 -5.83 6.53
C LEU A 47 6.60 -5.70 6.63
N ASP A 48 7.25 -6.86 6.74
CA ASP A 48 8.70 -6.95 6.78
C ASP A 48 9.26 -6.66 5.38
N PRO A 49 10.05 -5.59 5.19
CA PRO A 49 10.66 -5.33 3.89
C PRO A 49 11.67 -6.39 3.45
N TYR A 50 12.14 -7.25 4.36
CA TYR A 50 13.12 -8.30 4.07
C TYR A 50 12.49 -9.70 3.99
N GLY A 51 11.17 -9.79 4.13
CA GLY A 51 10.47 -11.07 4.22
C GLY A 51 9.19 -11.09 3.40
N ASP A 52 8.90 -12.24 2.80
CA ASP A 52 7.71 -12.40 2.00
C ASP A 52 6.49 -12.65 2.89
N THR A 53 5.39 -11.97 2.56
CA THR A 53 4.09 -12.19 3.19
C THR A 53 3.08 -12.65 2.16
N ARG A 54 2.36 -13.73 2.48
CA ARG A 54 1.31 -14.30 1.65
C ARG A 54 -0.07 -13.96 2.20
N PHE A 55 -0.90 -13.33 1.38
CA PHE A 55 -2.30 -13.02 1.70
C PHE A 55 -3.25 -13.94 0.94
N GLU A 56 -4.00 -14.74 1.67
CA GLU A 56 -5.04 -15.62 1.14
C GLU A 56 -6.22 -15.72 2.10
N GLY A 57 -7.38 -16.18 1.59
CA GLY A 57 -8.59 -16.36 2.38
C GLY A 57 -8.92 -15.14 3.24
N ALA A 58 -9.09 -15.35 4.55
CA ALA A 58 -9.42 -14.29 5.50
C ALA A 58 -8.36 -13.18 5.59
N GLY A 59 -7.08 -13.49 5.36
CA GLY A 59 -6.00 -12.50 5.35
C GLY A 59 -6.13 -11.52 4.18
N LEU A 60 -6.45 -12.05 2.99
CA LEU A 60 -6.73 -11.23 1.81
C LEU A 60 -7.97 -10.35 1.99
N PHE A 61 -9.04 -10.90 2.57
CA PHE A 61 -10.24 -10.11 2.91
C PHE A 61 -9.96 -9.02 3.95
N ARG A 62 -9.09 -9.27 4.93
CA ARG A 62 -8.69 -8.25 5.89
C ARG A 62 -7.93 -7.12 5.22
N LEU A 63 -6.91 -7.43 4.42
CA LEU A 63 -6.14 -6.42 3.67
C LEU A 63 -7.07 -5.56 2.80
N GLU A 64 -8.00 -6.20 2.10
CA GLU A 64 -9.00 -5.51 1.28
C GLU A 64 -9.83 -4.49 2.07
N ARG A 65 -10.18 -4.80 3.32
CA ARG A 65 -10.94 -3.90 4.20
C ARG A 65 -10.08 -2.77 4.72
N GLU A 66 -8.85 -3.06 5.16
CA GLU A 66 -7.90 -2.04 5.60
C GLU A 66 -7.64 -0.99 4.51
N VAL A 67 -7.49 -1.44 3.26
CA VAL A 67 -7.30 -0.55 2.12
C VAL A 67 -8.52 0.35 1.89
N ASP A 68 -9.73 -0.18 2.00
CA ASP A 68 -10.96 0.63 1.88
C ASP A 68 -11.09 1.63 3.03
N ASP A 69 -10.84 1.19 4.27
CA ASP A 69 -10.91 2.03 5.48
C ASP A 69 -9.90 3.18 5.39
N LEU A 70 -8.64 2.89 5.06
CA LEU A 70 -7.60 3.90 4.83
C LEU A 70 -7.99 4.90 3.74
N ARG A 71 -8.51 4.41 2.61
CA ARG A 71 -8.92 5.28 1.50
C ARG A 71 -10.04 6.22 1.95
N SER A 72 -11.07 5.71 2.61
CA SER A 72 -12.20 6.52 3.09
C SER A 72 -11.77 7.57 4.13
N ILE A 73 -10.85 7.21 5.03
CA ILE A 73 -10.27 8.15 6.01
C ILE A 73 -9.53 9.28 5.28
N LEU A 74 -8.65 8.94 4.34
CA LEU A 74 -7.87 9.91 3.58
C LEU A 74 -8.74 10.82 2.72
N GLU A 75 -9.73 10.27 2.02
CA GLU A 75 -10.69 11.06 1.24
C GLU A 75 -11.44 12.08 2.11
N ALA A 76 -11.88 11.66 3.31
CA ALA A 76 -12.55 12.55 4.26
C ALA A 76 -11.62 13.65 4.77
N LEU A 77 -10.36 13.31 5.05
CA LEU A 77 -9.33 14.25 5.49
C LEU A 77 -9.00 15.27 4.39
N TYR A 78 -8.77 14.82 3.17
CA TYR A 78 -8.42 15.69 2.04
C TYR A 78 -9.57 16.64 1.66
N ARG A 79 -10.83 16.20 1.79
CA ARG A 79 -12.01 17.03 1.51
C ARG A 79 -12.17 18.21 2.48
N LYS A 80 -11.71 18.09 3.73
CA LYS A 80 -11.85 19.13 4.76
C LYS A 80 -10.96 20.37 4.52
N GLY A 81 -10.17 20.40 3.45
CA GLY A 81 -9.57 21.65 2.94
C GLY A 81 -8.29 22.10 3.64
N GLY A 82 -7.66 21.25 4.45
CA GLY A 82 -6.34 21.52 5.02
C GLY A 82 -5.94 20.39 5.96
N LEU A 83 -5.00 19.55 5.52
CA LEU A 83 -4.29 18.70 6.46
C LEU A 83 -3.23 19.53 7.16
N ALA A 84 -2.96 19.23 8.43
CA ALA A 84 -1.76 19.75 9.06
C ALA A 84 -0.55 19.34 8.19
N PRO A 85 0.50 20.17 8.06
CA PRO A 85 1.68 19.82 7.26
C PRO A 85 2.28 18.45 7.61
N SER A 86 2.15 18.02 8.88
CA SER A 86 2.61 16.70 9.35
C SER A 86 1.80 15.52 8.78
N LEU A 87 0.58 15.77 8.32
CA LEU A 87 -0.36 14.81 7.73
C LEU A 87 -0.34 14.85 6.20
N GLU A 88 0.37 15.79 5.59
CA GLU A 88 0.54 15.78 4.14
C GLU A 88 1.35 14.56 3.71
N PRO A 89 0.98 13.93 2.58
CA PRO A 89 1.73 12.84 2.00
C PRO A 89 3.03 13.33 1.36
N PRO A 90 4.00 12.42 1.13
CA PRO A 90 5.19 12.77 0.38
C PRO A 90 4.83 13.25 -1.04
N GLU A 91 5.48 14.30 -1.50
CA GLU A 91 5.32 14.79 -2.88
C GLU A 91 5.97 13.85 -3.89
N MET A 92 7.07 13.21 -3.51
CA MET A 92 7.85 12.27 -4.31
C MET A 92 8.14 10.99 -3.52
N ILE A 93 8.17 9.84 -4.20
CA ILE A 93 8.45 8.52 -3.63
C ILE A 93 9.39 7.71 -4.52
N GLY A 94 9.98 6.63 -4.02
CA GLY A 94 10.81 5.74 -4.83
C GLY A 94 12.18 6.35 -5.18
N LEU A 95 12.69 7.25 -4.32
CA LEU A 95 14.01 7.85 -4.52
C LEU A 95 15.15 6.84 -4.34
N GLU A 96 14.88 5.71 -3.68
CA GLU A 96 15.81 4.59 -3.55
C GLU A 96 16.00 3.84 -4.88
N THR A 97 14.99 3.86 -5.77
CA THR A 97 14.97 3.08 -7.02
C THR A 97 15.14 3.96 -8.27
N GLU A 98 14.64 5.19 -8.24
CA GLU A 98 14.72 6.17 -9.33
C GLU A 98 15.26 7.51 -8.81
N PRO A 99 16.36 8.06 -9.36
CA PRO A 99 16.98 9.30 -8.86
C PRO A 99 16.07 10.52 -8.83
N GLU A 100 15.12 10.59 -9.77
CA GLU A 100 14.13 11.66 -9.85
C GLU A 100 12.91 11.40 -8.98
N GLY A 101 12.67 10.14 -8.58
CA GLY A 101 11.48 9.68 -7.89
C GLY A 101 10.21 9.78 -8.72
N LYS A 102 9.09 9.30 -8.16
CA LYS A 102 7.76 9.36 -8.76
C LYS A 102 6.89 10.38 -8.06
N PRO A 103 6.15 11.23 -8.80
CA PRO A 103 5.19 12.14 -8.19
C PRO A 103 4.09 11.36 -7.47
N CYS A 104 3.81 11.75 -6.24
CA CYS A 104 2.84 11.10 -5.37
C CYS A 104 1.77 12.09 -4.91
N GLY A 105 2.02 12.81 -3.81
CA GLY A 105 1.04 13.70 -3.20
C GLY A 105 -0.28 13.01 -2.86
N ARG A 106 -1.33 13.80 -2.61
CA ARG A 106 -2.64 13.26 -2.19
C ARG A 106 -3.25 12.30 -3.22
N ASN A 107 -3.13 12.61 -4.51
CA ASN A 107 -3.66 11.77 -5.58
C ASN A 107 -2.88 10.46 -5.68
N GLY A 108 -1.54 10.50 -5.66
CA GLY A 108 -0.70 9.30 -5.77
C GLY A 108 -0.98 8.30 -4.64
N VAL A 109 -1.17 8.78 -3.40
CA VAL A 109 -1.59 7.92 -2.28
C VAL A 109 -2.93 7.22 -2.55
N LEU A 110 -3.94 7.95 -3.04
CA LEU A 110 -5.25 7.36 -3.34
C LEU A 110 -5.18 6.38 -4.52
N GLN A 111 -4.39 6.69 -5.55
CA GLN A 111 -4.16 5.79 -6.68
C GLN A 111 -3.47 4.51 -6.23
N PHE A 112 -2.47 4.60 -5.34
CA PHE A 112 -1.83 3.42 -4.76
C PHE A 112 -2.84 2.52 -4.03
N LEU A 113 -3.66 3.09 -3.13
CA LEU A 113 -4.68 2.31 -2.42
C LEU A 113 -5.70 1.68 -3.37
N LYS A 114 -6.10 2.41 -4.43
CA LYS A 114 -7.00 1.89 -5.46
C LYS A 114 -6.36 0.74 -6.26
N ALA A 115 -5.08 0.86 -6.61
CA ALA A 115 -4.33 -0.17 -7.32
C ALA A 115 -4.20 -1.43 -6.43
N LEU A 116 -3.82 -1.27 -5.16
CA LEU A 116 -3.70 -2.38 -4.21
C LEU A 116 -5.04 -3.10 -4.00
N LYS A 117 -6.14 -2.34 -3.93
CA LYS A 117 -7.49 -2.90 -3.85
C LYS A 117 -7.82 -3.73 -5.10
N THR A 118 -7.51 -3.20 -6.28
CA THR A 118 -7.76 -3.88 -7.56
C THR A 118 -6.97 -5.17 -7.65
N LEU A 119 -5.69 -5.14 -7.28
CA LEU A 119 -4.81 -6.30 -7.26
C LEU A 119 -5.27 -7.37 -6.27
N SER A 120 -5.70 -6.96 -5.07
CA SER A 120 -6.26 -7.86 -4.06
C SER A 120 -7.55 -8.53 -4.54
N GLN A 121 -8.44 -7.77 -5.18
CA GLN A 121 -9.67 -8.30 -5.76
C GLN A 121 -9.41 -9.26 -6.92
N LYS A 122 -8.37 -9.01 -7.72
CA LYS A 122 -7.92 -9.92 -8.78
C LYS A 122 -7.45 -11.25 -8.18
N ALA A 123 -6.53 -11.20 -7.21
CA ALA A 123 -6.05 -12.38 -6.49
C ALA A 123 -7.23 -13.24 -5.99
N ARG A 124 -8.21 -12.60 -5.33
CA ARG A 124 -9.42 -13.28 -4.85
C ARG A 124 -10.24 -13.92 -5.97
N LYS A 125 -10.47 -13.19 -7.07
CA LYS A 125 -11.26 -13.70 -8.23
C LYS A 125 -10.61 -14.90 -8.89
N GLU A 126 -9.27 -14.91 -8.95
CA GLU A 126 -8.49 -16.00 -9.54
C GLU A 126 -8.29 -17.18 -8.57
N GLY A 127 -8.66 -17.02 -7.30
CA GLY A 127 -8.38 -18.03 -6.28
C GLY A 127 -6.90 -18.17 -5.96
N ARG A 128 -6.10 -17.13 -6.24
CA ARG A 128 -4.66 -17.10 -6.04
C ARG A 128 -4.31 -16.17 -4.89
N PRO A 129 -3.21 -16.40 -4.17
CA PRO A 129 -2.77 -15.49 -3.13
C PRO A 129 -2.24 -14.18 -3.74
N LEU A 130 -2.29 -13.12 -2.94
CA LEU A 130 -1.52 -11.91 -3.17
C LEU A 130 -0.23 -12.04 -2.35
N LEU A 131 0.93 -11.86 -2.97
CA LEU A 131 2.22 -11.83 -2.30
C LEU A 131 2.64 -10.39 -2.08
N ALA A 132 3.21 -10.11 -0.92
CA ALA A 132 4.03 -8.94 -0.64
C ALA A 132 5.47 -9.42 -0.51
N ILE A 133 6.28 -9.11 -1.50
CA ILE A 133 7.64 -9.61 -1.67
C ILE A 133 8.60 -8.54 -1.17
N GLY A 134 9.46 -8.93 -0.23
CA GLY A 134 10.55 -8.08 0.26
C GLY A 134 11.71 -8.04 -0.73
N ASP A 135 12.53 -7.01 -0.64
CA ASP A 135 13.78 -6.86 -1.41
C ASP A 135 14.99 -6.90 -0.45
#